data_AF-A0AAN7L231-F1
#
_entry.id   AF-A0AAN7L231-F1
#
_cell.length_a   1.000
_cell.length_b   1.000
_cell.length_c   1.000
_cell.angle_alpha   90.00
_cell.angle_beta   90.00
_cell.angle_gamma   90.00
#
_symmetry.space_group_name_H-M   'P 1'
#
loop_
_entity.id
_entity.type
_entity.pdbx_description
1 polymer ?
#
loop_
_entity_poly.entity_id
_entity_poly.type
_entity_poly.pdbx_seq_one_letter_code
_entity_poly.pdbx_strand_id
1 'polypeptide(L)'
;MQVRTLSARYIMKCDDDTFVRVDAVLDEAKKIPVGSSLYIGNLNYYHKPLRNGKWAVTYEEWPEEEYPAYANGPGYVLSADIARFVVSEFERFRLRLFKMEDVSVGMWVKKFTRSKIVEYRHSYKYCQFGCIKNYYTAHYQSPRQMICMWKKLQETGKPICCNMR
;
A
#
# COMPACT_ATOMS: atom_id res chain seq x y z
N MET A 1 18.01 -17.44 -6.18
CA MET A 1 17.42 -16.09 -6.27
C MET A 1 18.43 -15.11 -5.66
N GLN A 2 19.03 -14.22 -6.44
CA GLN A 2 20.03 -13.26 -5.92
C GLN A 2 19.29 -12.03 -5.40
N VAL A 3 19.30 -11.81 -4.09
CA VAL A 3 18.70 -10.61 -3.47
C VAL A 3 19.69 -9.46 -3.63
N ARG A 4 19.25 -8.37 -4.28
CA ARG A 4 20.04 -7.13 -4.40
C ARG A 4 19.46 -6.09 -3.45
N THR A 5 20.28 -5.63 -2.51
CA THR A 5 19.90 -4.56 -1.58
C THR A 5 20.32 -3.22 -2.17
N LEU A 6 19.35 -2.34 -2.40
CA LEU A 6 19.60 -0.98 -2.87
C LEU A 6 19.18 0.02 -1.79
N SER A 7 19.92 1.13 -1.68
CA SER A 7 19.51 2.25 -0.82
C SER A 7 18.37 3.01 -1.50
N ALA A 8 17.20 2.98 -0.90
CA ALA A 8 16.03 3.74 -1.35
C ALA A 8 15.49 4.60 -0.20
N ARG A 9 14.90 5.75 -0.54
CA ARG A 9 14.20 6.60 0.45
C ARG A 9 12.79 6.09 0.74
N TYR A 10 12.16 5.52 -0.29
CA TYR A 10 10.78 5.05 -0.29
C TYR A 10 10.73 3.66 -0.91
N ILE A 11 9.87 2.80 -0.36
CA ILE A 11 9.56 1.48 -0.90
C ILE A 11 8.07 1.48 -1.23
N MET A 12 7.72 1.12 -2.46
CA MET A 12 6.34 0.87 -2.84
C MET A 12 6.11 -0.63 -2.99
N LYS A 13 5.07 -1.14 -2.36
CA LYS A 13 4.49 -2.46 -2.66
C LYS A 13 3.28 -2.25 -3.56
N CYS A 14 3.08 -3.13 -4.53
CA CYS A 14 1.85 -3.25 -5.32
C CYS A 14 1.64 -4.70 -5.76
N ASP A 15 0.42 -5.03 -6.15
CA ASP A 15 0.09 -6.33 -6.76
C ASP A 15 0.43 -6.32 -8.25
N ASP A 16 0.58 -7.51 -8.85
CA ASP A 16 0.98 -7.67 -10.26
C ASP A 16 -0.14 -7.32 -11.26
N ASP A 17 -1.38 -7.23 -10.78
CA ASP A 17 -2.56 -6.74 -11.50
C ASP A 17 -2.88 -5.26 -11.20
N THR A 18 -1.89 -4.50 -10.71
CA THR A 18 -2.02 -3.06 -10.43
C THR A 18 -1.20 -2.22 -11.39
N PHE A 19 -1.87 -1.37 -12.18
CA PHE A 19 -1.20 -0.32 -12.96
C PHE A 19 -0.82 0.85 -12.05
N VAL A 20 0.44 1.28 -12.07
CA VAL A 20 0.98 2.32 -11.19
C VAL A 20 1.50 3.52 -12.00
N ARG A 21 1.06 4.72 -11.61
CA ARG A 21 1.67 5.98 -12.04
C ARG A 21 2.81 6.36 -11.11
N VAL A 22 3.98 5.83 -11.41
CA VAL A 22 5.19 5.99 -10.57
C VAL A 22 5.55 7.47 -10.38
N ASP A 23 5.39 8.30 -11.41
CA ASP A 23 5.55 9.75 -11.37
C ASP A 23 4.67 10.39 -10.28
N ALA A 24 3.36 10.12 -10.34
CA ALA A 24 2.39 10.72 -9.44
C ALA A 24 2.55 10.22 -8.00
N VAL A 25 2.82 8.93 -7.82
CA VAL A 25 3.09 8.35 -6.50
C VAL A 25 4.34 8.98 -5.87
N LEU A 26 5.40 9.14 -6.66
CA LEU A 26 6.63 9.77 -6.18
C LEU A 26 6.43 11.23 -5.82
N ASP A 27 5.63 11.97 -6.59
CA ASP A 27 5.30 13.36 -6.28
C ASP A 27 4.50 13.48 -4.97
N GLU A 28 3.58 12.56 -4.68
CA GLU A 28 2.91 12.51 -3.38
C GLU A 28 3.89 12.23 -2.23
N ALA A 29 4.82 11.28 -2.42
CA ALA A 29 5.83 10.95 -1.40
C ALA A 29 6.78 12.14 -1.12
N LYS A 30 7.11 12.92 -2.15
CA LYS A 30 7.99 14.10 -2.04
C LYS A 30 7.35 15.30 -1.33
N LYS A 31 6.02 15.36 -1.23
CA LYS A 31 5.33 16.42 -0.46
C LYS A 31 5.56 16.31 1.05
N ILE A 32 5.99 15.14 1.52
CA ILE A 32 6.27 14.91 2.93
C ILE A 32 7.68 15.42 3.25
N PRO A 33 7.88 16.19 4.34
CA PRO A 33 9.18 16.72 4.71
C PRO A 33 10.26 15.65 4.78
N VAL A 34 11.47 16.01 4.33
CA VAL A 34 12.63 15.14 4.41
C VAL A 34 12.91 14.80 5.88
N GLY A 35 13.07 13.51 6.17
CA GLY A 35 13.32 13.02 7.53
C GLY A 35 12.07 12.50 8.25
N SER A 36 10.86 12.81 7.77
CA SER A 36 9.63 12.20 8.28
C SER A 36 9.48 10.75 7.83
N SER A 37 8.92 9.91 8.70
CA SER A 37 8.48 8.56 8.34
C SER A 37 7.11 8.64 7.68
N LEU A 38 6.86 7.88 6.61
CA LEU A 38 5.61 7.98 5.85
C LEU A 38 4.97 6.63 5.59
N TYR A 39 3.64 6.62 5.59
CA TYR A 39 2.82 5.53 5.13
C TYR A 39 1.67 6.07 4.26
N ILE A 40 1.75 5.82 2.95
CA ILE A 40 0.83 6.38 1.95
C ILE A 40 0.05 5.25 1.28
N GLY A 41 -1.24 5.45 1.06
CA GLY A 41 -2.06 4.55 0.27
C GLY A 41 -3.54 4.85 0.41
N ASN A 42 -4.37 3.89 0.03
CA ASN A 42 -5.78 3.93 0.39
C ASN A 42 -5.95 3.34 1.78
N LEU A 43 -5.90 4.19 2.82
CA LEU A 43 -5.93 3.77 4.22
C LEU A 43 -7.34 3.41 4.68
N ASN A 44 -7.49 2.25 5.29
CA ASN A 44 -8.65 1.87 6.09
C ASN A 44 -8.43 2.34 7.52
N TYR A 45 -9.38 3.13 8.03
CA TYR A 45 -9.44 3.55 9.43
C TYR A 45 -10.64 2.87 10.08
N TYR A 46 -10.49 2.42 11.33
CA TYR A 46 -11.57 1.81 12.11
C TYR A 46 -12.23 0.60 11.43
N HIS A 47 -11.48 -0.12 10.58
CA HIS A 47 -12.02 -1.26 9.85
C HIS A 47 -12.22 -2.44 10.80
N LYS A 48 -13.48 -2.88 10.92
CA LYS A 48 -13.85 -4.04 11.74
C LYS A 48 -13.59 -5.34 10.97
N PRO A 49 -12.97 -6.37 11.60
CA PRO A 49 -12.80 -7.67 10.98
C PRO A 49 -14.14 -8.24 10.48
N LEU A 50 -14.19 -8.61 9.20
CA LEU A 50 -15.33 -9.37 8.68
C LEU A 50 -15.40 -10.70 9.43
N ARG A 51 -16.58 -11.10 9.89
CA ARG A 51 -16.79 -12.37 10.60
C ARG A 51 -17.28 -13.49 9.69
N ASN A 52 -17.49 -13.20 8.41
CA ASN A 52 -17.93 -14.14 7.38
C ASN A 52 -17.33 -13.77 6.00
N GLY A 53 -17.46 -14.69 5.04
CA GLY A 53 -16.93 -14.52 3.68
C GLY A 53 -15.45 -14.87 3.52
N LYS A 54 -14.90 -14.56 2.34
CA LYS A 54 -13.52 -14.90 1.94
C LYS A 54 -12.45 -14.43 2.95
N TRP A 55 -12.68 -13.27 3.55
CA TRP A 55 -11.73 -12.62 4.46
C TRP A 55 -12.17 -12.70 5.92
N ALA A 56 -13.01 -13.69 6.26
CA ALA A 56 -13.53 -13.87 7.61
C ALA A 56 -12.40 -14.05 8.63
N VAL A 57 -12.54 -13.43 9.79
CA VAL A 57 -11.65 -13.52 10.95
C VAL A 57 -12.46 -13.86 12.17
N THR A 58 -12.10 -14.95 12.85
CA THR A 58 -12.81 -15.37 14.06
C THR A 58 -12.46 -14.47 15.25
N TYR A 59 -13.25 -14.51 16.32
CA TYR A 59 -12.94 -13.75 17.53
C TYR A 59 -11.69 -14.29 18.25
N GLU A 60 -11.37 -15.57 18.06
CA GLU A 60 -10.13 -16.18 18.55
C GLU A 60 -8.91 -15.64 17.80
N GLU A 61 -9.03 -15.43 16.48
CA GLU A 61 -7.95 -14.84 15.68
C GLU A 61 -7.77 -13.34 15.97
N TRP A 62 -8.86 -12.60 16.17
CA TRP A 62 -8.85 -11.16 16.45
C TRP A 62 -10.01 -10.77 17.37
N PRO A 63 -9.77 -10.70 18.69
CA PRO A 63 -10.80 -10.38 19.68
C PRO A 63 -11.19 -8.89 19.68
N GLU A 64 -10.32 -8.00 19.22
CA GLU A 64 -10.59 -6.56 19.21
C GLU A 64 -11.65 -6.18 18.16
N GLU A 65 -12.29 -5.03 18.34
CA GLU A 65 -13.35 -4.58 17.42
C GLU A 65 -12.81 -4.14 16.06
N GLU A 66 -11.57 -3.63 16.02
CA GLU A 66 -11.01 -2.92 14.86
C GLU A 66 -9.56 -3.31 14.63
N TYR A 67 -9.14 -3.27 13.37
CA TYR A 67 -7.73 -3.31 13.00
C TYR A 67 -7.07 -1.94 13.23
N PRO A 68 -5.74 -1.91 13.46
CA PRO A 68 -4.98 -0.67 13.32
C PRO A 68 -5.08 -0.14 11.88
N ALA A 69 -4.90 1.17 11.70
CA ALA A 69 -4.94 1.78 10.38
C ALA A 69 -3.93 1.12 9.42
N TYR A 70 -4.41 0.72 8.25
CA TYR A 70 -3.62 0.00 7.25
C TYR A 70 -4.01 0.41 5.83
N ALA A 71 -3.06 0.41 4.91
CA ALA A 71 -3.31 0.69 3.50
C ALA A 71 -3.77 -0.57 2.77
N ASN A 72 -4.77 -0.46 1.91
CA ASN A 72 -5.27 -1.59 1.14
C ASN A 72 -4.19 -2.24 0.26
N GLY A 73 -4.31 -3.57 0.11
CA GLY A 73 -3.40 -4.43 -0.66
C GLY A 73 -2.90 -3.92 -2.02
N PRO A 74 -3.73 -3.30 -2.89
CA PRO A 74 -3.32 -3.03 -4.28
C PRO A 74 -2.08 -2.14 -4.42
N GLY A 75 -1.84 -1.25 -3.44
CA GLY A 75 -0.54 -0.61 -3.36
C GLY A 75 -0.43 0.46 -2.29
N TYR A 76 0.77 0.55 -1.72
CA TYR A 76 1.12 1.52 -0.69
C TYR A 76 2.62 1.82 -0.69
N VAL A 77 2.98 2.95 -0.09
CA VAL A 77 4.37 3.43 0.02
C VAL A 77 4.77 3.55 1.49
N LEU A 78 5.95 3.04 1.82
CA LEU A 78 6.60 3.15 3.13
C LEU A 78 7.90 3.94 3.00
N SER A 79 8.24 4.73 4.02
CA SER A 79 9.62 5.23 4.17
C SER A 79 10.58 4.10 4.52
N ALA A 80 11.85 4.27 4.13
CA ALA A 80 12.87 3.25 4.35
C ALA A 80 13.18 2.95 5.84
N ASP A 81 12.97 3.90 6.74
CA ASP A 81 13.13 3.67 8.18
C ASP A 81 12.07 2.72 8.75
N ILE A 82 10.81 2.84 8.30
CA ILE A 82 9.74 1.88 8.62
C ILE A 82 10.12 0.49 8.08
N ALA A 83 10.52 0.39 6.81
CA ALA A 83 10.90 -0.90 6.23
C ALA A 83 12.07 -1.56 6.98
N ARG A 84 13.12 -0.79 7.34
CA ARG A 84 14.23 -1.29 8.17
C ARG A 84 13.79 -1.74 9.55
N PHE A 85 12.88 -1.00 10.18
CA PHE A 85 12.29 -1.42 11.46
C PHE A 85 11.54 -2.73 11.31
N VAL A 86 10.74 -2.90 10.24
CA VAL A 86 10.01 -4.16 10.00
C VAL A 86 10.99 -5.32 9.88
N VAL A 87 12.02 -5.22 9.03
CA VAL A 87 13.03 -6.28 8.88
C VAL A 87 13.70 -6.59 10.22
N SER A 88 14.19 -5.57 10.93
CA SER A 88 14.91 -5.77 12.19
C SER A 88 14.05 -6.40 13.29
N GLU A 89 12.79 -5.98 13.43
CA GLU A 89 11.90 -6.53 14.45
C GLU A 89 11.32 -7.89 14.05
N PHE A 90 11.19 -8.15 12.74
CA PHE A 90 10.81 -9.46 12.21
C PHE A 90 11.89 -10.51 12.50
N GLU A 91 13.16 -10.22 12.20
CA GLU A 91 14.31 -11.10 12.49
C GLU A 91 14.46 -11.41 13.99
N ARG A 92 13.95 -10.51 14.84
CA ARG A 92 13.92 -10.69 16.31
C ARG A 92 12.66 -11.39 16.81
N PHE A 93 11.79 -11.87 15.91
CA PHE A 93 10.50 -12.49 16.23
C PHE A 93 9.57 -11.60 17.08
N ARG A 94 9.65 -10.28 16.91
CA ARG A 94 8.87 -9.30 17.69
C ARG A 94 7.67 -8.74 16.94
N LEU A 95 7.42 -9.20 15.71
CA LEU A 95 6.29 -8.79 14.89
C LEU A 95 5.30 -9.95 14.77
N ARG A 96 4.04 -9.69 15.10
CA ARG A 96 2.95 -10.62 14.86
C ARG A 96 2.64 -10.62 13.36
N LEU A 97 2.64 -11.81 12.76
CA LEU A 97 2.11 -12.03 11.42
C LEU A 97 0.60 -12.23 11.49
N PHE A 98 -0.10 -11.76 10.48
CA PHE A 98 -1.52 -12.00 10.30
C PHE A 98 -1.80 -12.44 8.86
N LYS A 99 -2.89 -13.17 8.66
CA LYS A 99 -3.19 -13.80 7.35
C LYS A 99 -3.40 -12.80 6.22
N MET A 100 -3.75 -11.57 6.55
CA MET A 100 -3.79 -10.44 5.61
C MET A 100 -2.50 -9.64 5.75
N GLU A 101 -1.75 -9.57 4.66
CA GLU A 101 -0.44 -8.90 4.59
C GLU A 101 -0.57 -7.40 4.88
N ASP A 102 -1.57 -6.75 4.30
CA ASP A 102 -1.82 -5.33 4.46
C ASP A 102 -2.19 -4.97 5.91
N VAL A 103 -3.02 -5.79 6.56
CA VAL A 103 -3.30 -5.67 8.00
C VAL A 103 -2.02 -5.87 8.83
N SER A 104 -1.17 -6.83 8.46
CA SER A 104 0.11 -7.05 9.14
C SER A 104 1.02 -5.82 9.06
N VAL A 105 1.14 -5.20 7.88
CA VAL A 105 1.88 -3.95 7.72
C VAL A 105 1.30 -2.84 8.58
N GLY A 106 -0.03 -2.68 8.61
CA GLY A 106 -0.70 -1.73 9.50
C GLY A 106 -0.34 -1.93 10.98
N MET A 107 -0.33 -3.17 11.45
CA MET A 107 0.11 -3.52 12.81
C MET A 107 1.57 -3.14 13.06
N TRP A 108 2.46 -3.41 12.11
CA TRP A 108 3.89 -3.12 12.25
C TRP A 108 4.18 -1.62 12.23
N VAL A 109 3.52 -0.86 11.36
CA VAL A 109 3.59 0.60 11.36
C VAL A 109 3.03 1.15 12.66
N LYS A 110 1.89 0.63 13.16
CA LYS A 110 1.35 1.02 14.47
C LYS A 110 2.36 0.77 15.59
N LYS A 111 3.12 -0.34 15.54
CA LYS A 111 4.21 -0.57 16.51
C LYS A 111 5.35 0.44 16.35
N PHE A 112 5.75 0.77 15.12
CA PHE A 112 6.79 1.76 14.83
C PHE A 112 6.44 3.16 15.38
N THR A 113 5.15 3.54 15.42
CA THR A 113 4.74 4.85 15.95
C THR A 113 5.14 5.10 17.42
N ARG A 114 5.52 4.05 18.16
CA ARG A 114 6.09 4.18 19.52
C ARG A 114 7.50 4.79 19.53
N SER A 115 8.22 4.70 18.41
CA SER A 115 9.60 5.18 18.26
C SER A 115 9.67 6.55 17.56
N LYS A 116 8.79 6.79 16.59
CA LYS A 116 8.81 8.00 15.76
C LYS A 116 7.43 8.28 15.17
N ILE A 117 7.10 9.56 15.01
CA ILE A 117 5.85 10.00 14.39
C ILE A 117 5.83 9.54 12.91
N VAL A 118 4.68 9.01 12.47
CA VAL A 118 4.44 8.58 11.09
C VAL A 118 3.39 9.48 10.45
N GLU A 119 3.74 10.01 9.28
CA GLU A 119 2.84 10.74 8.40
C GLU A 119 2.00 9.75 7.58
N TYR A 120 0.74 9.57 7.98
CA TYR A 120 -0.25 8.79 7.23
C TYR A 120 -0.85 9.66 6.12
N ARG A 121 -0.80 9.22 4.86
CA ARG A 121 -1.47 9.90 3.73
C ARG A 121 -2.47 8.98 3.05
N HIS A 122 -3.74 9.21 3.35
CA HIS A 122 -4.86 8.55 2.70
C HIS A 122 -5.16 9.19 1.34
N SER A 123 -5.36 8.38 0.30
CA SER A 123 -5.93 8.85 -0.96
C SER A 123 -6.70 7.75 -1.70
N TYR A 124 -7.96 8.04 -2.05
CA TYR A 124 -8.79 7.17 -2.92
C TYR A 124 -8.23 7.00 -4.35
N LYS A 125 -7.25 7.83 -4.75
CA LYS A 125 -6.54 7.67 -6.02
C LYS A 125 -5.66 6.42 -6.06
N TYR A 126 -5.33 5.84 -4.91
CA TYR A 126 -4.91 4.44 -4.84
C TYR A 126 -6.18 3.57 -5.00
N CYS A 127 -6.57 3.35 -6.26
CA CYS A 127 -7.86 2.76 -6.59
C CYS A 127 -7.85 1.26 -6.26
N GLN A 128 -8.79 0.82 -5.43
CA GLN A 128 -8.87 -0.57 -4.99
C GLN A 128 -9.59 -1.50 -5.98
N PHE A 129 -10.37 -0.94 -6.90
CA PHE A 129 -11.16 -1.72 -7.84
C PHE A 129 -11.27 -1.01 -9.17
N GLY A 130 -10.74 -1.63 -10.22
CA GLY A 130 -10.78 -1.08 -11.56
C GLY A 130 -9.95 0.18 -11.70
N CYS A 131 -10.55 1.21 -12.30
CA CYS A 131 -9.85 2.44 -12.65
C CYS A 131 -10.79 3.64 -12.53
N ILE A 132 -10.31 4.72 -11.91
CA ILE A 132 -11.04 5.98 -11.69
C ILE A 132 -10.31 7.16 -12.34
N LYS A 133 -11.00 8.27 -12.60
CA LYS A 133 -10.34 9.47 -13.14
C LYS A 133 -9.21 9.94 -12.21
N ASN A 134 -8.06 10.30 -12.78
CA ASN A 134 -6.89 10.79 -12.04
C ASN A 134 -6.33 9.83 -10.97
N TYR A 135 -6.40 8.53 -11.24
CA TYR A 135 -5.80 7.50 -10.40
C TYR A 135 -4.27 7.69 -10.22
N TYR A 136 -3.76 7.23 -9.07
CA TYR A 136 -2.34 6.94 -8.82
C TYR A 136 -2.05 5.47 -9.09
N THR A 137 -2.95 4.60 -8.62
CA THR A 137 -2.95 3.18 -8.96
C THR A 137 -4.33 2.76 -9.46
N ALA A 138 -4.37 1.77 -10.35
CA ALA A 138 -5.59 1.12 -10.81
C ALA A 138 -5.43 -0.39 -10.65
N HIS A 139 -6.28 -1.01 -9.83
CA HIS A 139 -6.22 -2.43 -9.47
C HIS A 139 -7.10 -3.29 -10.39
N TYR A 140 -6.88 -4.61 -10.39
CA TYR A 140 -7.56 -5.57 -11.26
C TYR A 140 -7.44 -5.21 -12.76
N GLN A 141 -6.23 -4.85 -13.18
CA GLN A 141 -5.90 -4.57 -14.58
C GLN A 141 -5.24 -5.78 -15.22
N SER A 142 -5.79 -6.25 -16.34
CA SER A 142 -5.12 -7.22 -17.18
C SER A 142 -3.85 -6.63 -17.82
N PRO A 143 -2.88 -7.46 -18.25
CA PRO A 143 -1.71 -6.99 -18.98
C PRO A 143 -2.04 -6.09 -20.18
N ARG A 144 -3.11 -6.41 -20.93
CA ARG A 144 -3.56 -5.59 -22.07
C ARG A 144 -4.09 -4.23 -21.63
N GLN A 145 -4.82 -4.17 -20.51
CA GLN A 145 -5.27 -2.89 -19.94
C GLN A 145 -4.08 -2.06 -19.48
N MET A 146 -3.11 -2.65 -18.78
CA MET A 146 -1.90 -1.93 -18.33
C MET A 146 -1.12 -1.31 -19.51
N ILE A 147 -0.92 -2.07 -20.59
CA ILE A 147 -0.27 -1.56 -21.81
C ILE A 147 -1.09 -0.44 -22.45
N CYS A 148 -2.41 -0.60 -22.53
CA CYS A 148 -3.31 0.43 -23.05
C CYS A 148 -3.26 1.72 -22.22
N MET A 149 -3.27 1.60 -20.90
CA MET A 149 -3.21 2.73 -19.97
C MET A 149 -1.86 3.44 -20.07
N TRP A 150 -0.76 2.69 -20.19
CA TRP A 150 0.56 3.25 -20.45
C TRP A 150 0.62 4.05 -21.76
N LYS A 151 0.10 3.49 -22.86
CA LYS A 151 0.06 4.19 -24.16
C LYS A 151 -0.72 5.49 -24.07
N LYS A 152 -1.94 5.46 -23.51
CA LYS A 152 -2.75 6.67 -23.34
C LYS A 152 -2.05 7.71 -22.46
N LEU A 153 -1.35 7.28 -21.42
CA LEU A 153 -0.60 8.18 -20.55
C LEU A 153 0.56 8.86 -21.33
N GLN A 154 1.29 8.10 -22.15
CA GLN A 154 2.37 8.64 -22.98
C GLN A 154 1.85 9.59 -24.06
N GLU A 155 0.77 9.23 -24.75
CA GLU A 155 0.22 10.01 -25.87
C GLU A 155 -0.49 11.29 -25.43
N THR A 156 -1.21 11.24 -24.30
CA THR A 156 -2.10 12.35 -23.89
C THR A 156 -1.60 13.10 -22.65
N GLY A 157 -0.59 12.57 -21.94
CA GLY A 157 -0.19 13.04 -20.63
C GLY A 157 -1.24 12.84 -19.53
N LYS A 158 -2.33 12.11 -19.81
CA LYS A 158 -3.48 11.99 -18.90
C LYS A 158 -3.72 10.53 -18.46
N PRO A 159 -4.10 10.32 -17.18
CA PRO A 159 -4.45 9.00 -16.64
C PRO A 159 -5.85 8.57 -17.11
N ILE A 160 -5.92 7.95 -18.28
CA ILE A 160 -7.18 7.52 -18.89
C ILE A 160 -7.33 6.00 -18.74
N CYS A 161 -8.49 5.55 -18.25
CA CYS A 161 -8.82 4.14 -18.10
C CYS A 161 -8.98 3.42 -19.44
N CYS A 162 -8.80 2.11 -19.43
CA CYS A 162 -9.06 1.24 -20.57
C CYS A 162 -10.23 0.31 -20.26
N ASN A 163 -11.25 0.35 -21.11
CA ASN A 163 -12.38 -0.56 -21.02
C ASN A 163 -11.95 -1.95 -21.50
N MET A 164 -12.51 -2.98 -20.88
CA MET A 164 -12.52 -4.31 -21.48
C MET A 164 -13.54 -4.26 -22.64
N ARG A 165 -13.05 -4.08 -23.87
CA ARG A 165 -13.77 -4.55 -25.05
C ARG A 165 -13.23 -5.93 -25.40
#